data_AF-A0A453K4I1-F1
#
_entry.id   AF-A0A453K4I1-F1
#
_cell.length_a   1.000
_cell.length_b   1.000
_cell.length_c   1.000
_cell.angle_alpha   90.00
_cell.angle_beta   90.00
_cell.angle_gamma   90.00
#
_symmetry.space_group_name_H-M   'P 1'
#
loop_
_entity.id
_entity.type
_entity.pdbx_description
1 polymer ?
#
loop_
_entity_poly.entity_id
_entity_poly.type
_entity_poly.pdbx_seq_one_letter_code
_entity_poly.pdbx_strand_id
1 'polypeptide(L)'
;MIMWESINPTTDELISLDMILMDEEGQTIHAFTWKNLIDTFRSKIKEQSIYAFNNLKVVESMKCRPTSNENKIFFAYNTKVKEVKGSAEVFPDFYFSFTTKETLQERAEKDIQCAGML
;
A
#
# COMPACT_ATOMS: atom_id res chain seq x y z
N MET A 1 -3.03 4.28 7.00
CA MET A 1 -2.40 4.21 5.66
C MET A 1 -1.03 4.88 5.69
N ILE A 2 -0.03 4.25 5.06
CA ILE A 2 1.35 4.74 4.87
C ILE A 2 1.61 4.86 3.36
N MET A 3 2.40 5.85 2.92
CA MET A 3 2.68 6.18 1.53
C MET A 3 4.18 6.45 1.29
N TRP A 4 4.73 5.96 0.19
CA TRP A 4 6.13 6.15 -0.16
C TRP A 4 6.35 6.25 -1.68
N GLU A 5 7.49 6.82 -2.06
CA GLU A 5 7.94 6.86 -3.46
C GLU A 5 8.80 5.64 -3.75
N SER A 6 8.51 4.95 -4.85
CA SER A 6 9.36 3.87 -5.37
C SER A 6 10.29 4.42 -6.43
N ILE A 7 11.60 4.30 -6.21
CA ILE A 7 12.66 4.82 -7.08
C ILE A 7 13.40 3.66 -7.73
N ASN A 8 13.72 3.79 -9.01
CA ASN A 8 14.60 2.85 -9.69
C ASN A 8 16.04 3.04 -9.17
N PRO A 9 16.65 2.05 -8.50
CA PRO A 9 17.98 2.21 -7.92
C PRO A 9 19.10 2.37 -8.98
N THR A 10 18.85 1.95 -10.23
CA THR A 10 19.84 2.04 -11.31
C THR A 10 19.78 3.39 -12.03
N THR A 11 18.58 3.93 -12.23
CA THR A 11 18.39 5.16 -13.02
C THR A 11 18.03 6.38 -12.19
N ASP A 12 17.79 6.21 -10.89
CA ASP A 12 17.28 7.24 -9.96
C ASP A 12 15.94 7.84 -10.39
N GLU A 13 15.19 7.14 -11.25
CA GLU A 13 13.89 7.60 -11.71
C GLU A 13 12.78 7.22 -10.75
N LEU A 14 11.89 8.17 -10.45
CA LEU A 14 10.63 7.92 -9.77
C LEU A 14 9.74 6.99 -10.64
N ILE A 15 9.38 5.83 -10.09
CA ILE A 15 8.57 4.81 -10.77
C ILE A 15 7.09 5.01 -10.41
N SER A 16 6.79 5.05 -9.12
CA SER A 16 5.43 5.02 -8.59
C SER A 16 5.34 5.66 -7.22
N LEU A 17 4.10 6.02 -6.86
CA LEU A 17 3.72 6.31 -5.49
C LEU A 17 2.94 5.10 -4.98
N ASP A 18 3.47 4.48 -3.95
CA ASP A 18 2.98 3.26 -3.35
C ASP A 18 2.39 3.55 -1.98
N MET A 19 1.44 2.72 -1.55
CA MET A 19 0.79 2.87 -0.25
C MET A 19 0.24 1.55 0.29
N ILE A 20 0.14 1.44 1.61
CA ILE A 20 -0.61 0.37 2.28
C ILE A 20 -1.94 0.95 2.75
N LEU A 21 -3.03 0.45 2.18
CA LEU A 21 -4.39 0.74 2.62
C LEU A 21 -4.80 -0.26 3.70
N MET A 22 -5.69 0.16 4.60
CA MET A 22 -6.23 -0.66 5.66
C MET A 22 -7.71 -0.33 5.82
N ASP A 23 -8.52 -1.37 6.02
CA ASP A 23 -9.95 -1.26 6.32
C ASP A 23 -10.23 -1.34 7.84
N GLU A 24 -11.51 -1.29 8.22
CA GLU A 24 -11.98 -1.35 9.60
C GLU A 24 -11.67 -2.69 10.29
N GLU A 25 -11.50 -3.76 9.52
CA GLU A 25 -11.12 -5.09 10.03
C GLU A 25 -9.60 -5.21 10.24
N GLY A 26 -8.83 -4.20 9.85
CA GLY A 26 -7.37 -4.22 9.90
C GLY A 26 -6.74 -5.02 8.77
N GLN A 27 -7.49 -5.37 7.73
CA GLN A 27 -6.94 -6.03 6.56
C GLN A 27 -6.18 -5.03 5.70
N THR A 28 -4.96 -5.41 5.31
CA THR A 28 -4.09 -4.52 4.52
C THR A 28 -4.00 -4.95 3.07
N ILE A 29 -3.96 -3.96 2.17
CA ILE A 29 -3.69 -4.19 0.75
C ILE A 29 -2.72 -3.14 0.22
N HIS A 30 -1.76 -3.59 -0.59
CA HIS A 30 -0.87 -2.70 -1.33
C HIS A 30 -1.65 -1.98 -2.42
N ALA A 31 -1.47 -0.67 -2.56
CA ALA A 31 -1.96 0.11 -3.68
C ALA A 31 -0.83 0.96 -4.27
N PHE A 32 -0.94 1.30 -5.55
CA PHE A 32 0.06 2.12 -6.23
C PHE A 32 -0.54 2.93 -7.39
N THR A 33 0.16 3.99 -7.77
CA THR A 33 -0.09 4.73 -9.02
C THR A 33 1.23 5.05 -9.71
N TRP A 34 1.21 5.17 -11.05
CA TRP A 34 2.39 5.45 -11.85
C TRP A 34 2.80 6.93 -11.77
N LYS A 35 4.09 7.19 -12.06
CA LYS A 35 4.71 8.53 -12.01
C LYS A 35 3.88 9.66 -12.62
N ASN A 36 3.17 9.40 -13.72
CA ASN A 36 2.36 10.38 -14.43
C ASN A 36 1.07 10.80 -13.68
N LEU A 37 0.66 10.09 -12.63
CA LEU A 37 -0.53 10.39 -11.84
C LEU A 37 -0.21 10.75 -10.38
N ILE A 38 1.07 10.76 -9.99
CA ILE A 38 1.50 11.00 -8.60
C ILE A 38 0.95 12.32 -8.08
N ASP A 39 1.13 13.43 -8.81
CA ASP A 39 0.66 14.75 -8.36
C ASP A 39 -0.87 14.80 -8.20
N THR A 40 -1.59 14.05 -9.03
CA THR A 40 -3.06 13.96 -8.97
C THR A 40 -3.54 13.27 -7.69
N PHE A 41 -2.85 12.21 -7.25
CA PHE A 41 -3.24 11.47 -6.05
C PHE A 41 -2.64 12.06 -4.78
N ARG A 42 -1.40 12.56 -4.82
CA ARG A 42 -0.74 13.23 -3.68
C ARG A 42 -1.49 14.47 -3.23
N SER A 43 -2.12 15.21 -4.14
CA SER A 43 -2.96 16.36 -3.78
C SER A 43 -4.29 15.98 -3.10
N LYS A 44 -4.73 14.71 -3.22
CA LYS A 44 -6.03 14.23 -2.72
C LYS A 44 -5.92 13.31 -1.51
N ILE A 45 -4.75 12.74 -1.27
CA ILE A 45 -4.53 11.71 -0.27
C ILE A 45 -3.50 12.18 0.74
N LYS A 46 -3.86 12.08 2.01
CA LYS A 46 -3.03 12.34 3.19
C LYS A 46 -2.98 11.08 4.02
N GLU A 47 -1.81 10.76 4.56
CA GLU A 47 -1.67 9.70 5.55
C GLU A 47 -2.59 9.94 6.76
N GLN A 48 -2.88 8.85 7.50
CA GLN A 48 -3.72 8.88 8.71
C GLN A 48 -5.12 9.51 8.51
N SER A 49 -5.63 9.48 7.28
CA SER A 49 -6.98 9.95 6.95
C SER A 49 -7.79 8.81 6.33
N ILE A 50 -9.12 8.87 6.47
CA ILE A 50 -10.05 7.85 5.98
C ILE A 50 -10.59 8.27 4.61
N TYR A 51 -10.65 7.33 3.67
CA TYR A 51 -11.10 7.60 2.30
C TYR A 51 -12.05 6.52 1.81
N ALA A 52 -13.06 6.95 1.06
CA ALA A 52 -13.82 6.08 0.18
C ALA A 52 -13.18 6.10 -1.21
N PHE A 53 -12.75 4.93 -1.67
CA PHE A 53 -12.19 4.72 -3.00
C PHE A 53 -13.20 4.06 -3.92
N ASN A 54 -13.25 4.47 -5.18
CA ASN A 54 -14.11 3.85 -6.18
C ASN A 54 -13.42 3.74 -7.55
N ASN A 55 -13.89 2.86 -8.42
CA ASN A 55 -13.26 2.51 -9.71
C ASN A 55 -11.80 2.04 -9.53
N LEU A 56 -11.60 1.10 -8.63
CA LEU A 56 -10.29 0.49 -8.36
C LEU A 56 -10.02 -0.62 -9.37
N LYS A 57 -8.80 -0.67 -9.90
CA LYS A 57 -8.34 -1.81 -10.70
C LYS A 57 -7.56 -2.75 -9.80
N VAL A 58 -8.01 -3.98 -9.66
CA VAL A 58 -7.27 -5.03 -8.94
C VAL A 58 -6.33 -5.73 -9.91
N VAL A 59 -5.07 -5.90 -9.50
CA VAL A 59 -4.05 -6.62 -10.26
C VAL A 59 -3.28 -7.56 -9.34
N GLU A 60 -2.65 -8.58 -9.90
CA GLU A 60 -1.79 -9.49 -9.15
C GLU A 60 -0.58 -8.74 -8.57
N SER A 61 -0.22 -9.07 -7.34
CA SER A 61 0.96 -8.53 -6.68
C SER A 61 2.24 -9.17 -7.25
N MET A 62 3.36 -8.46 -7.13
CA MET A 62 4.66 -9.06 -7.39
C MET A 62 5.08 -9.97 -6.24
N LYS A 63 6.09 -10.81 -6.51
CA LYS A 63 6.67 -11.73 -5.51
C LYS A 63 7.12 -10.98 -4.27
N CYS A 64 7.96 -9.95 -4.39
CA CYS A 64 8.28 -9.04 -3.29
C CYS A 64 7.13 -8.06 -3.06
N ARG A 65 6.42 -8.25 -1.94
CA ARG A 65 5.25 -7.44 -1.58
C ARG A 65 5.27 -6.99 -0.11
N PRO A 66 4.73 -5.79 0.19
CA PRO A 66 4.72 -5.23 1.54
C PRO A 66 3.62 -5.84 2.43
N THR A 67 2.59 -6.43 1.82
CA THR A 67 1.46 -7.06 2.51
C THR A 67 1.34 -8.53 2.13
N SER A 68 0.71 -9.36 2.96
CA SER A 68 0.49 -10.78 2.62
C SER A 68 -0.45 -10.99 1.43
N ASN A 69 -1.34 -10.02 1.17
CA ASN A 69 -2.33 -10.03 0.08
C ASN A 69 -1.67 -10.31 -1.28
N GLU A 70 -2.21 -11.28 -2.02
CA GLU A 70 -1.72 -11.68 -3.35
C GLU A 70 -2.13 -10.71 -4.45
N ASN A 71 -3.07 -9.82 -4.15
CA ASN A 71 -3.51 -8.75 -5.03
C ASN A 71 -3.03 -7.39 -4.53
N LYS A 72 -2.96 -6.45 -5.47
CA LYS A 72 -2.75 -5.03 -5.19
C LYS A 72 -3.69 -4.18 -6.01
N ILE A 73 -3.89 -2.95 -5.57
CA ILE A 73 -4.78 -2.00 -6.22
C ILE A 73 -3.96 -1.03 -7.07
N PHE A 74 -4.32 -0.90 -8.34
CA PHE A 74 -3.80 0.14 -9.22
C PHE A 74 -4.77 1.31 -9.28
N PHE A 75 -4.31 2.48 -8.86
CA PHE A 75 -5.03 3.74 -9.01
C PHE A 75 -4.83 4.27 -10.43
N ALA A 76 -5.84 4.01 -11.25
CA ALA A 76 -5.92 4.46 -12.63
C ALA A 76 -6.49 5.88 -12.72
N TYR A 77 -6.47 6.48 -13.92
CA TYR A 77 -6.96 7.84 -14.16
C TYR A 77 -8.43 8.06 -13.71
N ASN A 78 -9.25 7.01 -13.76
CA ASN A 78 -10.68 7.05 -13.41
C ASN A 78 -10.97 6.66 -11.96
N THR A 79 -9.93 6.35 -11.17
CA THR A 79 -10.05 6.08 -9.73
C THR A 79 -10.53 7.34 -9.02
N LYS A 80 -11.62 7.19 -8.27
CA LYS A 80 -12.22 8.28 -7.49
C LYS A 80 -11.80 8.14 -6.03
N VAL A 81 -11.42 9.27 -5.43
CA VAL A 81 -10.99 9.37 -4.04
C VAL A 81 -11.85 10.43 -3.37
N LYS A 82 -12.46 10.08 -2.23
CA LYS A 82 -13.23 11.02 -1.41
C LYS A 82 -12.82 10.84 0.05
N GLU A 83 -12.27 11.90 0.65
CA GLU A 83 -12.00 11.93 2.10
C GLU A 83 -13.32 11.82 2.87
N VAL A 84 -13.33 10.97 3.89
CA VAL A 84 -14.47 10.77 4.78
C VAL A 84 -14.11 11.36 6.14
N LYS A 85 -14.92 12.32 6.61
CA LYS A 85 -14.74 12.97 7.91
C LYS A 85 -15.84 12.52 8.87
N GLY A 86 -15.47 12.31 10.14
CA GLY A 86 -16.42 11.97 11.18
C GLY A 86 -17.06 10.59 11.00
N SER A 87 -16.29 9.60 10.53
CA SER A 87 -16.77 8.21 10.52
C SER A 87 -17.06 7.75 11.95
N ALA A 88 -18.15 6.99 12.11
CA ALA A 88 -18.45 6.28 13.35
C ALA A 88 -17.61 5.00 13.49
N GLU A 89 -17.03 4.52 12.39
CA GLU A 89 -16.16 3.35 12.36
C GLU A 89 -14.78 3.71 12.92
N VAL A 90 -14.21 2.77 13.67
CA VAL A 90 -12.87 2.88 14.22
C VAL A 90 -11.93 2.10 13.33
N PHE A 91 -11.05 2.81 12.63
CA PHE A 91 -9.99 2.20 11.83
C PHE A 91 -8.74 2.04 12.70
N PRO A 92 -8.01 0.90 12.62
CA PRO A 92 -6.74 0.78 13.30
C PRO A 92 -5.71 1.75 12.73
N ASP A 93 -4.94 2.40 13.61
CA ASP A 93 -3.89 3.33 13.18
C ASP A 93 -2.69 2.62 12.55
N PHE A 94 -2.39 1.41 13.04
CA PHE A 94 -1.21 0.63 12.68
C PHE A 94 -1.55 -0.85 12.48
N TYR A 95 -0.78 -1.50 11.61
CA TYR A 95 -0.82 -2.94 11.40
C TYR A 95 0.57 -3.53 11.62
N PHE A 96 0.64 -4.57 12.43
CA PHE A 96 1.85 -5.32 12.68
C PHE A 96 1.57 -6.81 12.47
N SER A 97 2.45 -7.46 11.71
CA SER A 97 2.45 -8.92 11.59
C SER A 97 3.74 -9.44 12.21
N PHE A 98 3.63 -9.92 13.43
CA PHE A 98 4.77 -10.49 14.14
C PHE A 98 5.10 -11.87 13.59
N THR A 99 6.39 -12.17 13.56
CA THR A 99 6.90 -13.46 13.10
C THR A 99 8.04 -13.90 14.01
N THR A 100 8.32 -15.20 14.05
CA THR A 100 9.41 -15.72 14.89
C THR A 100 10.75 -15.60 14.17
N LYS A 101 11.84 -15.72 14.94
CA LYS A 101 13.19 -15.72 14.38
C LYS A 101 13.38 -16.86 13.37
N GLU A 102 12.81 -18.02 13.67
CA GLU A 102 12.91 -19.22 12.83
C GLU A 102 12.23 -18.96 11.47
N THR A 103 11.02 -18.38 11.49
CA THR A 103 10.33 -17.99 10.25
C THR A 103 11.10 -16.92 9.47
N LEU A 104 11.77 -15.97 10.15
CA LEU A 104 12.66 -15.01 9.47
C LEU A 104 13.84 -15.71 8.78
N GLN A 105 14.48 -16.68 9.45
CA GLN A 105 15.56 -17.47 8.86
C GLN A 105 15.08 -18.27 7.65
N GLU A 106 13.88 -18.83 7.71
CA GLU A 106 13.27 -19.53 6.57
C GLU A 106 12.97 -18.60 5.39
N ARG A 107 12.71 -17.31 5.65
CA ARG A 107 12.42 -16.30 4.61
C ARG A 107 13.68 -15.63 4.08
N ALA A 108 14.83 -15.80 4.73
CA ALA A 108 16.08 -15.21 4.29
C ALA A 108 16.38 -15.58 2.84
N GLU A 109 16.78 -14.59 2.04
CA GLU A 109 17.13 -14.75 0.62
C GLU A 109 15.99 -15.28 -0.27
N LYS A 110 14.74 -15.25 0.20
CA LYS A 110 13.56 -15.60 -0.59
C LYS A 110 12.76 -14.35 -0.95
N ASP A 111 12.46 -14.20 -2.24
CA ASP A 111 11.69 -13.09 -2.81
C ASP A 111 10.18 -13.17 -2.51
N ILE A 112 9.75 -13.40 -1.26
CA ILE A 112 8.36 -13.76 -0.98
C ILE A 112 7.60 -12.62 -0.31
N GLN A 113 8.14 -11.99 0.74
CA GLN A 113 7.49 -10.91 1.49
C GLN A 113 8.54 -10.08 2.23
N CYS A 114 8.41 -8.75 2.20
CA CYS A 114 9.20 -7.84 3.04
C CYS A 114 8.44 -7.41 4.32
N ALA A 115 7.29 -8.04 4.60
CA ALA A 115 6.52 -7.76 5.80
C ALA A 115 7.27 -8.25 7.06
N GLY A 116 7.60 -7.32 7.97
CA GLY A 116 8.29 -7.61 9.23
C GLY A 116 9.55 -6.78 9.52
N MET A 117 9.88 -5.78 8.69
CA MET A 117 10.98 -4.83 8.94
C MET A 117 10.46 -3.45 9.36
N LEU A 118 9.76 -3.37 10.50
CA LEU A 118 9.57 -2.14 11.26
C LEU A 118 9.67 -2.46 12.75
#